data_AF-A0A1A8KP84-F1
#
_entry.id   AF-A0A1A8KP84-F1
#
_cell.length_a   1.000
_cell.length_b   1.000
_cell.length_c   1.000
_cell.angle_alpha   90.00
_cell.angle_beta   90.00
_cell.angle_gamma   90.00
#
_symmetry.space_group_name_H-M   'P 1'
#
loop_
_entity.id
_entity.type
_entity.pdbx_description
1 polymer ?
#
loop_
_entity_poly.entity_id
_entity_poly.type
_entity_poly.pdbx_seq_one_letter_code
_entity_poly.pdbx_strand_id
1 'polypeptide(L)'
;PKPGLLLGNGPSGICLSYMLSGYKPHLDPATVHPNSVLYRKLQEAKHLAITEQDLEYLSEGLEGRSRNPVAVLFDTLLHPNADFGYEFPPVLQWRRDKQQHIPHLVLGKGTPGGAWHAMEGSMLTISLGIWMELPGVNYRDLTNGKRRDVTSDRATPEEISTYYRDYVKLKGLQKNFVDNTYVTSIQKLCRGHKAEDLENGHTDKGG
;
A
#
# COMPACT_ATOMS: atom_id res chain seq x y z
N PRO A 1 -7.38 5.20 -17.61
CA PRO A 1 -6.90 3.96 -16.95
C PRO A 1 -8.01 2.90 -16.86
N LYS A 2 -7.72 1.62 -17.09
CA LYS A 2 -8.70 0.54 -16.89
C LYS A 2 -8.94 0.31 -15.38
N PRO A 3 -10.15 -0.07 -14.95
CA PRO A 3 -10.41 -0.37 -13.55
C PRO A 3 -9.55 -1.54 -13.06
N GLY A 4 -9.01 -1.43 -11.84
CA GLY A 4 -8.24 -2.49 -11.18
C GLY A 4 -9.11 -3.39 -10.29
N LEU A 5 -8.72 -4.65 -10.13
CA LEU A 5 -9.31 -5.57 -9.15
C LEU A 5 -8.19 -6.10 -8.24
N LEU A 6 -8.34 -5.89 -6.94
CA LEU A 6 -7.41 -6.34 -5.91
C LEU A 6 -8.06 -7.48 -5.13
N LEU A 7 -7.35 -8.59 -4.99
CA LEU A 7 -7.80 -9.75 -4.25
C LEU A 7 -7.03 -9.82 -2.93
N GLY A 8 -7.74 -9.59 -1.84
CA GLY A 8 -7.20 -9.48 -0.50
C GLY A 8 -7.27 -8.05 0.03
N ASN A 9 -7.96 -7.89 1.16
CA ASN A 9 -8.09 -6.63 1.89
C ASN A 9 -7.17 -6.57 3.14
N GLY A 10 -6.04 -7.26 3.09
CA GLY A 10 -4.97 -7.14 4.07
C GLY A 10 -4.13 -5.86 3.88
N PRO A 11 -3.04 -5.69 4.65
CA PRO A 11 -2.23 -4.46 4.67
C PRO A 11 -1.75 -4.04 3.28
N SER A 12 -1.23 -4.98 2.49
CA SER A 12 -0.76 -4.70 1.13
C SER A 12 -1.88 -4.24 0.19
N GLY A 13 -3.07 -4.86 0.29
CA GLY A 13 -4.24 -4.47 -0.49
C GLY A 13 -4.76 -3.07 -0.11
N ILE A 14 -4.73 -2.74 1.18
CA ILE A 14 -5.09 -1.41 1.68
C ILE A 14 -4.07 -0.36 1.22
N CYS A 15 -2.78 -0.64 1.36
CA CYS A 15 -1.70 0.24 0.91
C CYS A 15 -1.80 0.52 -0.60
N LEU A 16 -2.03 -0.52 -1.40
CA LEU A 16 -2.22 -0.37 -2.85
C LEU A 16 -3.49 0.42 -3.17
N SER A 17 -4.62 0.16 -2.49
CA SER A 17 -5.85 0.95 -2.67
C SER A 17 -5.65 2.44 -2.35
N TYR A 18 -4.86 2.74 -1.33
CA TYR A 18 -4.50 4.11 -0.97
C TYR A 18 -3.70 4.78 -2.10
N MET A 19 -2.67 4.12 -2.64
CA MET A 19 -1.88 4.65 -3.75
C MET A 19 -2.72 4.81 -5.03
N LEU A 20 -3.53 3.82 -5.39
CA LEU A 20 -4.45 3.87 -6.55
C LEU A 20 -5.52 4.95 -6.39
N SER A 21 -5.83 5.36 -5.15
CA SER A 21 -6.73 6.49 -4.88
C SER A 21 -6.08 7.87 -5.12
N GLY A 22 -4.84 7.87 -5.59
CA GLY A 22 -4.08 9.05 -6.01
C GLY A 22 -3.05 9.52 -4.97
N TYR A 23 -2.84 8.81 -3.87
CA TYR A 23 -1.88 9.23 -2.84
C TYR A 23 -0.46 8.81 -3.20
N LYS A 24 0.46 9.77 -3.15
CA LYS A 24 1.86 9.62 -3.54
C LYS A 24 2.79 10.15 -2.44
N PRO A 25 3.86 9.41 -2.08
CA PRO A 25 4.84 9.87 -1.11
C PRO A 25 5.75 10.92 -1.73
N HIS A 26 5.92 12.05 -1.05
CA HIS A 26 6.86 13.11 -1.41
C HIS A 26 7.77 13.38 -0.22
N LEU A 27 8.99 13.85 -0.49
CA LEU A 27 9.86 14.35 0.57
C LEU A 27 9.17 15.53 1.28
N ASP A 28 9.09 15.48 2.60
CA ASP A 28 8.60 16.60 3.39
C ASP A 28 9.67 17.70 3.44
N PRO A 29 9.40 18.91 2.90
CA PRO A 29 10.38 20.00 2.86
C PRO A 29 10.77 20.52 4.24
N ALA A 30 10.01 20.21 5.30
CA ALA A 30 10.32 20.60 6.68
C ALA A 30 11.24 19.60 7.40
N THR A 31 11.59 18.48 6.75
CA THR A 31 12.35 17.40 7.38
C THR A 31 13.76 17.26 6.79
N VAL A 32 14.67 16.75 7.61
CA VAL A 32 16.03 16.41 7.20
C VAL A 32 16.27 14.95 7.57
N HIS A 33 16.67 14.15 6.59
CA HIS A 33 16.95 12.74 6.82
C HIS A 33 18.34 12.57 7.49
N PRO A 34 18.48 11.73 8.54
CA PRO A 34 19.75 11.59 9.29
C PRO A 34 20.91 11.02 8.47
N ASN A 35 20.62 10.16 7.48
CA ASN A 35 21.61 9.77 6.47
C ASN A 35 21.78 10.92 5.46
N SER A 36 22.91 11.64 5.55
CA SER A 36 23.22 12.81 4.73
C SER A 36 23.43 12.49 3.24
N VAL A 37 23.90 11.28 2.91
CA VAL A 37 24.06 10.82 1.52
C VAL A 37 22.69 10.63 0.90
N LEU A 38 21.82 9.85 1.55
CA LEU A 38 20.44 9.66 1.10
C LEU A 38 19.69 10.99 1.02
N TYR A 39 19.84 11.86 2.03
CA TYR A 39 19.19 13.18 2.02
C TYR A 39 19.60 14.02 0.81
N ARG A 40 20.89 14.02 0.44
CA ARG A 40 21.38 14.73 -0.75
C ARG A 40 20.72 14.19 -2.02
N LYS A 41 20.67 12.88 -2.19
CA LYS A 41 20.01 12.22 -3.34
C LYS A 41 18.53 12.62 -3.44
N LEU A 42 17.80 12.59 -2.32
CA LEU A 42 16.40 12.98 -2.27
C LEU A 42 16.18 14.46 -2.65
N GLN A 43 17.14 15.34 -2.36
CA GLN A 43 17.04 16.77 -2.70
C GLN A 43 17.15 17.03 -4.21
N GLU A 44 17.88 16.19 -4.96
CA GLU A 44 18.09 16.34 -6.41
C GLU A 44 16.76 16.33 -7.19
N ALA A 45 15.81 15.49 -6.76
CA ALA A 45 14.51 15.33 -7.41
C ALA A 45 13.32 15.61 -6.48
N LYS A 46 13.48 16.46 -5.45
CA LYS A 46 12.45 16.73 -4.41
C LYS A 46 11.08 17.21 -4.90
N HIS A 47 10.99 17.66 -6.15
CA HIS A 47 9.75 18.11 -6.78
C HIS A 47 8.90 16.95 -7.31
N LEU A 48 9.47 15.74 -7.42
CA LEU A 48 8.80 14.51 -7.85
C LEU A 48 8.38 13.67 -6.64
N ALA A 49 7.33 12.86 -6.81
CA ALA A 49 7.01 11.81 -5.85
C ALA A 49 8.15 10.79 -5.77
N ILE A 50 8.40 10.21 -4.59
CA ILE A 50 9.47 9.20 -4.40
C ILE A 50 9.30 8.04 -5.38
N THR A 51 8.05 7.60 -5.62
CA THR A 51 7.73 6.51 -6.56
C THR A 51 8.01 6.83 -8.04
N GLU A 52 8.31 8.08 -8.36
CA GLU A 52 8.59 8.58 -9.71
C GLU A 52 10.06 8.99 -9.88
N GLN A 53 10.87 8.83 -8.83
CA GLN A 53 12.32 9.00 -8.86
C GLN A 53 13.00 7.67 -9.17
N ASP A 54 14.32 7.72 -9.38
CA ASP A 54 15.14 6.51 -9.53
C ASP A 54 15.30 5.80 -8.18
N LEU A 55 14.46 4.78 -7.96
CA LEU A 55 14.45 4.00 -6.73
C LEU A 55 15.72 3.16 -6.56
N GLU A 56 16.38 2.75 -7.63
CA GLU A 56 17.64 2.02 -7.55
C GLU A 56 18.72 2.94 -7.00
N TYR A 57 18.89 4.12 -7.63
CA TYR A 57 19.82 5.16 -7.18
C TYR A 57 19.57 5.60 -5.72
N LEU A 58 18.31 5.82 -5.34
CA LEU A 58 17.95 6.20 -3.96
C LEU A 58 18.28 5.09 -2.95
N SER A 59 18.23 3.82 -3.37
CA SER A 59 18.44 2.69 -2.46
C SER A 59 19.91 2.26 -2.34
N GLU A 60 20.81 2.76 -3.19
CA GLU A 60 22.24 2.39 -3.16
C GLU A 60 22.87 2.63 -1.79
N GLY A 61 23.55 1.60 -1.27
CA GLY A 61 24.28 1.67 -0.01
C GLY A 61 23.40 1.69 1.24
N LEU A 62 22.08 1.50 1.11
CA LEU A 62 21.20 1.28 2.25
C LEU A 62 21.25 -0.17 2.70
N GLU A 63 21.32 -0.37 4.01
CA GLU A 63 21.28 -1.68 4.65
C GLU A 63 20.07 -1.74 5.58
N GLY A 64 19.45 -2.91 5.71
CA GLY A 64 18.29 -3.10 6.57
C GLY A 64 17.82 -4.55 6.61
N ARG A 65 16.66 -4.77 7.23
CA ARG A 65 16.11 -6.12 7.48
C ARG A 65 15.59 -6.86 6.24
N SER A 66 15.46 -6.18 5.09
CA SER A 66 14.90 -6.74 3.86
C SER A 66 15.97 -6.92 2.78
N ARG A 67 15.82 -7.97 1.96
CA ARG A 67 16.63 -8.15 0.74
C ARG A 67 16.15 -7.31 -0.44
N ASN A 68 14.98 -6.68 -0.31
CA ASN A 68 14.47 -5.77 -1.33
C ASN A 68 14.98 -4.34 -1.04
N PRO A 69 15.84 -3.76 -1.89
CA PRO A 69 16.42 -2.44 -1.66
C PRO A 69 15.36 -1.34 -1.55
N VAL A 70 14.28 -1.43 -2.34
CA VAL A 70 13.16 -0.48 -2.27
C VAL A 70 12.42 -0.57 -0.94
N ALA A 71 12.28 -1.77 -0.38
CA ALA A 71 11.67 -1.92 0.94
C ALA A 71 12.54 -1.27 2.02
N VAL A 72 13.87 -1.47 1.97
CA VAL A 72 14.82 -0.82 2.89
C VAL A 72 14.78 0.70 2.76
N LEU A 73 14.67 1.23 1.53
CA LEU A 73 14.49 2.65 1.28
C LEU A 73 13.23 3.17 1.98
N PHE A 74 12.06 2.55 1.77
CA PHE A 74 10.82 2.99 2.41
C PHE A 74 10.84 2.84 3.93
N ASP A 75 11.44 1.78 4.48
CA ASP A 75 11.64 1.62 5.92
C ASP A 75 12.47 2.78 6.48
N THR A 76 13.55 3.14 5.80
CA THR A 76 14.46 4.24 6.16
C THR A 76 13.76 5.61 6.07
N LEU A 77 12.86 5.80 5.11
CA LEU A 77 12.12 7.06 4.92
C LEU A 77 10.95 7.22 5.90
N LEU A 78 10.28 6.12 6.26
CA LEU A 78 9.14 6.12 7.18
C LEU A 78 9.57 6.10 8.64
N HIS A 79 10.61 5.34 8.97
CA HIS A 79 11.14 5.18 10.32
C HIS A 79 12.68 5.23 10.30
N PRO A 80 13.29 6.43 10.11
CA PRO A 80 14.73 6.56 10.03
C PRO A 80 15.43 5.95 11.25
N ASN A 81 16.43 5.09 11.02
CA ASN A 81 17.24 4.42 12.05
C ASN A 81 16.44 3.61 13.10
N ALA A 82 15.20 3.21 12.83
CA ALA A 82 14.42 2.41 13.78
C ALA A 82 15.01 1.02 14.05
N ASP A 83 15.79 0.46 13.12
CA ASP A 83 16.56 -0.78 13.34
C ASP A 83 17.65 -0.64 14.43
N PHE A 84 18.09 0.60 14.70
CA PHE A 84 19.02 0.93 15.78
C PHE A 84 18.30 1.40 17.06
N GLY A 85 16.96 1.35 17.08
CA GLY A 85 16.13 1.74 18.23
C GLY A 85 15.83 3.24 18.34
N TYR A 86 16.06 4.03 17.28
CA TYR A 86 15.66 5.45 17.27
C TYR A 86 14.20 5.63 16.85
N GLU A 87 13.54 6.64 17.41
CA GLU A 87 12.17 7.05 17.05
C GLU A 87 12.17 8.40 16.32
N PHE A 88 12.80 8.48 15.15
CA PHE A 88 12.73 9.68 14.32
C PHE A 88 11.38 9.79 13.58
N PRO A 89 10.86 11.00 13.34
CA PRO A 89 9.66 11.18 12.55
C PRO A 89 9.89 10.77 11.08
N PRO A 90 8.83 10.37 10.36
CA PRO A 90 8.91 10.09 8.93
C PRO A 90 9.36 11.34 8.15
N VAL A 91 10.13 11.15 7.09
CA VAL A 91 10.56 12.25 6.19
C VAL A 91 9.65 12.38 4.96
N LEU A 92 8.51 11.68 4.97
CA LEU A 92 7.57 11.63 3.86
C LEU A 92 6.25 12.31 4.18
N GLN A 93 5.77 13.11 3.24
CA GLN A 93 4.41 13.62 3.20
C GLN A 93 3.61 12.91 2.10
N TRP A 94 2.44 12.41 2.44
CA TRP A 94 1.53 11.79 1.46
C TRP A 94 0.59 12.84 0.87
N ARG A 95 0.69 13.05 -0.44
CA ARG A 95 -0.12 14.04 -1.18
C ARG A 95 -1.06 13.33 -2.13
N ARG A 96 -2.31 13.80 -2.20
CA ARG A 96 -3.32 13.24 -3.11
C ARG A 96 -3.35 14.00 -4.42
N ASP A 97 -3.07 13.31 -5.50
CA ASP A 97 -3.35 13.76 -6.86
C ASP A 97 -4.61 13.07 -7.40
N LYS A 98 -5.67 13.85 -7.60
CA LYS A 98 -6.95 13.34 -8.12
C LYS A 98 -6.85 12.90 -9.59
N GLN A 99 -5.92 13.45 -10.37
CA GLN A 99 -5.74 13.10 -11.78
C GLN A 99 -5.13 11.70 -11.93
N GLN A 100 -4.35 11.27 -10.93
CA GLN A 100 -3.73 9.95 -10.88
C GLN A 100 -4.63 8.87 -10.25
N HIS A 101 -5.89 9.19 -9.95
CA HIS A 101 -6.83 8.22 -9.40
C HIS A 101 -7.17 7.13 -10.43
N ILE A 102 -6.95 5.88 -10.05
CA ILE A 102 -7.32 4.69 -10.81
C ILE A 102 -8.53 4.06 -10.13
N PRO A 103 -9.71 3.99 -10.78
CA PRO A 103 -10.86 3.27 -10.23
C PRO A 103 -10.50 1.81 -9.95
N HIS A 104 -10.85 1.30 -8.77
CA HIS A 104 -10.53 -0.08 -8.40
C HIS A 104 -11.50 -0.62 -7.35
N LEU A 105 -11.53 -1.95 -7.24
CA LEU A 105 -12.23 -2.67 -6.18
C LEU A 105 -11.26 -3.58 -5.43
N VAL A 106 -11.46 -3.69 -4.13
CA VAL A 106 -10.73 -4.57 -3.21
C VAL A 106 -11.71 -5.58 -2.65
N LEU A 107 -11.48 -6.86 -2.93
CA LEU A 107 -12.32 -7.95 -2.45
C LEU A 107 -11.63 -8.64 -1.27
N GLY A 108 -12.37 -8.94 -0.21
CA GLY A 108 -11.82 -9.66 0.94
C GLY A 108 -12.87 -10.48 1.69
N LYS A 109 -12.42 -11.56 2.34
CA LYS A 109 -13.31 -12.52 3.04
C LYS A 109 -14.04 -11.92 4.25
N GLY A 110 -13.52 -10.84 4.82
CA GLY A 110 -14.10 -10.14 5.97
C GLY A 110 -13.84 -8.64 5.87
N THR A 111 -13.85 -7.92 6.98
CA THR A 111 -13.52 -6.48 7.00
C THR A 111 -12.03 -6.22 6.71
N PRO A 112 -11.61 -4.99 6.35
CA PRO A 112 -10.21 -4.69 6.09
C PRO A 112 -9.29 -5.07 7.25
N GLY A 113 -8.12 -5.62 6.92
CA GLY A 113 -7.18 -6.21 7.88
C GLY A 113 -6.75 -7.62 7.49
N GLY A 114 -7.51 -8.31 6.64
CA GLY A 114 -7.12 -9.60 6.07
C GLY A 114 -6.84 -10.67 7.14
N ALA A 115 -5.68 -11.31 7.08
CA ALA A 115 -5.31 -12.43 7.95
C ALA A 115 -5.25 -12.07 9.45
N TRP A 116 -5.09 -10.79 9.80
CA TRP A 116 -5.04 -10.33 11.19
C TRP A 116 -6.34 -10.59 11.96
N HIS A 117 -7.48 -10.73 11.26
CA HIS A 117 -8.76 -11.11 11.86
C HIS A 117 -8.83 -12.59 12.26
N ALA A 118 -7.99 -13.44 11.70
CA ALA A 118 -7.96 -14.87 11.99
C ALA A 118 -6.89 -15.28 13.01
N MET A 119 -6.10 -14.31 13.49
CA MET A 119 -5.09 -14.54 14.51
C MET A 119 -5.72 -14.40 15.89
N GLU A 120 -5.86 -15.50 16.61
CA GLU A 120 -6.47 -15.55 17.93
C GLU A 120 -5.44 -15.49 19.08
N GLY A 121 -5.90 -15.09 20.27
CA GLY A 121 -5.16 -15.24 21.53
C GLY A 121 -4.37 -14.01 21.99
N SER A 122 -3.63 -14.18 23.08
CA SER A 122 -2.76 -13.16 23.70
C SER A 122 -1.43 -12.96 22.95
N MET A 123 -1.38 -13.33 21.66
CA MET A 123 -0.17 -13.21 20.87
C MET A 123 0.12 -11.73 20.60
N LEU A 124 1.40 -11.38 20.63
CA LEU A 124 1.89 -10.08 20.22
C LEU A 124 2.59 -10.20 18.87
N THR A 125 2.62 -9.11 18.10
CA THR A 125 3.45 -9.01 16.91
C THR A 125 4.91 -9.35 17.25
N ILE A 126 5.59 -10.08 16.36
CA ILE A 126 7.02 -10.37 16.53
C ILE A 126 7.83 -9.08 16.42
N SER A 127 7.45 -8.23 15.46
CA SER A 127 8.02 -6.89 15.25
C SER A 127 7.30 -5.81 16.06
N LEU A 128 7.93 -4.64 16.18
CA LEU A 128 7.30 -3.45 16.75
C LEU A 128 6.07 -3.03 15.93
N GLY A 129 5.08 -2.44 16.61
CA GLY A 129 3.83 -1.99 16.00
C GLY A 129 4.03 -0.93 14.93
N ILE A 130 5.07 -0.10 15.03
CA ILE A 130 5.43 0.89 13.99
C ILE A 130 5.64 0.24 12.62
N TRP A 131 6.19 -0.98 12.58
CA TRP A 131 6.43 -1.70 11.33
C TRP A 131 5.14 -2.21 10.67
N MET A 132 4.02 -2.16 11.39
CA MET A 132 2.71 -2.55 10.90
C MET A 132 1.90 -1.36 10.36
N GLU A 133 2.45 -0.15 10.41
CA GLU A 133 1.78 1.08 9.98
C GLU A 133 1.51 1.11 8.47
N LEU A 134 0.42 1.77 8.12
CA LEU A 134 0.05 2.12 6.76
C LEU A 134 0.43 3.58 6.45
N PRO A 135 0.61 3.92 5.16
CA PRO A 135 1.00 5.24 4.70
C PRO A 135 0.38 6.46 5.42
N GLY A 136 1.21 7.18 6.16
CA GLY A 136 0.86 8.50 6.70
C GLY A 136 -0.21 8.47 7.79
N VAL A 137 -0.27 7.40 8.58
CA VAL A 137 -1.04 7.33 9.84
C VAL A 137 -0.25 6.51 10.84
N ASN A 138 0.15 7.13 11.94
CA ASN A 138 0.82 6.41 13.01
C ASN A 138 -0.16 5.42 13.68
N TYR A 139 0.33 4.25 14.02
CA TYR A 139 -0.48 3.20 14.64
C TYR A 139 -0.95 3.61 16.05
N ARG A 140 -0.12 4.33 16.80
CA ARG A 140 -0.43 4.82 18.15
C ARG A 140 -1.55 5.88 18.12
N ASP A 141 -1.68 6.65 17.02
CA ASP A 141 -2.72 7.70 16.90
C ASP A 141 -4.15 7.14 16.84
N LEU A 142 -4.31 5.98 16.19
CA LEU A 142 -5.63 5.34 16.03
C LEU A 142 -5.98 4.39 17.18
N THR A 143 -5.01 3.97 17.97
CA THR A 143 -5.21 3.04 19.08
C THR A 143 -5.52 3.75 20.41
N ASN A 144 -6.46 4.72 20.36
CA ASN A 144 -7.26 5.24 21.48
C ASN A 144 -6.58 5.38 22.86
N GLY A 145 -5.31 5.79 22.92
CA GLY A 145 -4.65 6.28 24.15
C GLY A 145 -4.82 5.39 25.39
N LYS A 146 -5.09 4.08 25.25
CA LYS A 146 -5.04 3.15 26.38
C LYS A 146 -3.58 3.19 26.81
N ARG A 147 -3.31 3.95 27.88
CA ARG A 147 -2.00 4.08 28.53
C ARG A 147 -1.43 2.69 28.69
N ARG A 148 -0.64 2.26 27.73
CA ARG A 148 0.19 1.08 27.89
C ARG A 148 1.34 1.51 28.76
N ASP A 149 1.70 0.62 29.65
CA ASP A 149 3.01 0.66 30.27
C ASP A 149 4.04 0.77 29.12
N VAL A 150 5.03 1.64 29.29
CA VAL A 150 5.99 2.11 28.26
C VAL A 150 6.92 0.98 27.77
N THR A 151 6.58 -0.27 28.09
CA THR A 151 7.45 -1.45 28.03
C THR A 151 7.15 -2.39 26.87
N SER A 152 6.06 -2.20 26.11
CA SER A 152 5.77 -3.02 24.91
C SER A 152 5.30 -2.20 23.71
N ASP A 153 6.23 -1.94 22.80
CA ASP A 153 5.99 -1.40 21.45
C ASP A 153 5.31 -2.40 20.50
N ARG A 154 5.05 -3.62 20.95
CA ARG A 154 4.37 -4.66 20.17
C ARG A 154 2.86 -4.52 20.28
N ALA A 155 2.17 -4.89 19.21
CA ALA A 155 0.72 -4.81 19.08
C ALA A 155 0.08 -6.20 19.19
N THR A 156 -1.18 -6.27 19.61
CA THR A 156 -1.98 -7.50 19.48
C THR A 156 -2.62 -7.57 18.08
N PRO A 157 -2.98 -8.76 17.58
CA PRO A 157 -3.72 -8.88 16.33
C PRO A 157 -5.04 -8.10 16.30
N GLU A 158 -5.75 -8.01 17.42
CA GLU A 158 -6.99 -7.23 17.55
C GLU A 158 -6.75 -5.73 17.31
N GLU A 159 -5.65 -5.20 17.84
CA GLU A 159 -5.33 -3.79 17.67
C GLU A 159 -4.87 -3.48 16.24
N ILE A 160 -4.07 -4.38 15.64
CA ILE A 160 -3.62 -4.26 14.26
C ILE A 160 -4.82 -4.36 13.28
N SER A 161 -5.70 -5.33 13.47
CA SER A 161 -6.90 -5.48 12.63
C SER A 161 -7.85 -4.29 12.77
N THR A 162 -8.01 -3.76 13.98
CA THR A 162 -8.76 -2.53 14.26
C THR A 162 -8.13 -1.31 13.57
N TYR A 163 -6.81 -1.15 13.69
CA TYR A 163 -6.05 -0.10 13.00
C TYR A 163 -6.29 -0.12 11.49
N TYR A 164 -6.19 -1.28 10.83
CA TYR A 164 -6.38 -1.38 9.38
C TYR A 164 -7.81 -1.06 8.94
N ARG A 165 -8.80 -1.53 9.68
CA ARG A 165 -10.21 -1.19 9.42
C ARG A 165 -10.44 0.31 9.55
N ASP A 166 -9.91 0.92 10.60
CA ASP A 166 -10.14 2.34 10.88
C ASP A 166 -9.30 3.25 9.97
N TYR A 167 -8.12 2.81 9.52
CA TYR A 167 -7.35 3.46 8.45
C TYR A 167 -8.16 3.59 7.16
N VAL A 168 -8.82 2.51 6.71
CA VAL A 168 -9.66 2.52 5.50
C VAL A 168 -10.77 3.57 5.63
N LYS A 169 -11.34 3.72 6.83
CA LYS A 169 -12.35 4.75 7.11
C LYS A 169 -11.76 6.15 7.12
N LEU A 170 -10.67 6.34 7.85
CA LEU A 170 -9.99 7.62 8.01
C LEU A 170 -9.55 8.20 6.65
N LYS A 171 -9.04 7.37 5.75
CA LYS A 171 -8.60 7.79 4.41
C LYS A 171 -9.73 7.85 3.37
N GLY A 172 -10.97 7.55 3.76
CA GLY A 172 -12.14 7.61 2.87
C GLY A 172 -12.11 6.58 1.74
N LEU A 173 -11.55 5.39 2.00
CA LEU A 173 -11.33 4.34 1.01
C LEU A 173 -12.49 3.33 0.95
N GLN A 174 -13.44 3.35 1.90
CA GLN A 174 -14.47 2.30 2.07
C GLN A 174 -15.22 1.97 0.77
N LYS A 175 -15.49 2.97 -0.07
CA LYS A 175 -16.20 2.81 -1.35
C LYS A 175 -15.51 1.85 -2.33
N ASN A 176 -14.22 1.61 -2.15
CA ASN A 176 -13.44 0.69 -2.99
C ASN A 176 -13.42 -0.73 -2.42
N PHE A 177 -13.94 -0.97 -1.21
CA PHE A 177 -13.86 -2.26 -0.53
C PHE A 177 -15.21 -2.97 -0.59
N VAL A 178 -15.17 -4.25 -0.96
CA VAL A 178 -16.31 -5.17 -0.90
C VAL A 178 -15.93 -6.29 0.06
N ASP A 179 -16.45 -6.17 1.27
CA ASP A 179 -16.24 -7.15 2.34
C ASP A 179 -17.04 -8.43 2.08
N ASN A 180 -16.74 -9.49 2.83
CA ASN A 180 -17.42 -10.79 2.78
C ASN A 180 -17.48 -11.42 1.37
N THR A 181 -16.45 -11.16 0.56
CA THR A 181 -16.34 -11.67 -0.80
C THR A 181 -15.24 -12.72 -0.90
N TYR A 182 -15.60 -13.91 -1.38
CA TYR A 182 -14.66 -14.99 -1.66
C TYR A 182 -14.57 -15.23 -3.17
N VAL A 183 -13.36 -15.15 -3.71
CA VAL A 183 -13.10 -15.33 -5.14
C VAL A 183 -12.76 -16.79 -5.38
N THR A 184 -13.58 -17.47 -6.18
CA THR A 184 -13.48 -18.91 -6.42
C THR A 184 -12.75 -19.25 -7.72
N SER A 185 -12.76 -18.35 -8.72
CA SER A 185 -12.09 -18.54 -10.00
C SER A 185 -11.76 -17.20 -10.66
N ILE A 186 -10.67 -17.15 -11.40
CA ILE A 186 -10.27 -16.02 -12.25
C ILE A 186 -9.97 -16.60 -13.62
N GLN A 187 -10.61 -16.06 -14.66
CA GLN A 187 -10.43 -16.52 -16.02
C GLN A 187 -10.08 -15.34 -16.92
N LYS A 188 -9.02 -15.48 -17.71
CA LYS A 188 -8.66 -14.50 -18.73
C LYS A 188 -9.62 -14.66 -19.91
N LEU A 189 -10.38 -13.63 -20.22
CA LEU A 189 -11.21 -13.61 -21.42
C LEU A 189 -10.34 -13.26 -22.63
N CYS A 190 -10.10 -14.22 -23.52
CA CYS A 190 -9.58 -13.95 -24.86
C CYS A 190 -10.73 -13.41 -25.72
N ARG A 191 -10.83 -12.09 -25.88
CA ARG A 191 -11.69 -11.51 -26.92
C ARG A 191 -10.99 -11.69 -28.26
N GLY A 192 -11.35 -12.73 -29.01
CA GLY A 192 -10.98 -12.86 -30.42
C GLY A 192 -11.63 -11.72 -31.21
N HIS A 193 -10.85 -11.06 -32.08
CA HIS A 193 -11.42 -10.26 -33.17
C HIS A 193 -12.25 -11.21 -34.04
N LYS A 194 -13.58 -11.12 -33.97
CA LYS A 194 -14.41 -11.54 -35.09
C LYS A 194 -14.42 -10.35 -36.05
N ALA A 195 -13.59 -10.41 -37.08
CA ALA A 195 -13.84 -9.64 -38.28
C ALA A 195 -15.07 -10.25 -38.95
N GLU A 196 -16.05 -9.38 -39.19
CA GLU A 196 -17.22 -9.64 -40.01
C GLU A 196 -16.74 -9.78 -41.45
N ASP A 197 -16.89 -10.95 -42.06
CA ASP A 197 -17.01 -11.08 -43.51
C ASP A 197 -18.41 -11.62 -43.79
N LEU A 198 -19.38 -10.71 -43.71
CA LEU A 198 -20.63 -10.82 -44.46
C LEU A 198 -20.42 -10.07 -45.77
N GLU A 199 -20.18 -10.79 -46.86
CA GLU A 199 -20.66 -10.34 -48.16
C GLU A 199 -21.32 -11.49 -48.91
N ASN A 200 -22.61 -11.29 -49.17
CA ASN A 200 -23.49 -12.17 -49.92
C ASN A 200 -23.12 -12.19 -51.40
N GLY A 201 -23.31 -13.33 -52.06
CA GLY A 201 -23.22 -13.42 -53.52
C GLY A 201 -23.70 -14.76 -54.07
N HIS A 202 -25.01 -14.95 -54.11
CA HIS A 202 -25.69 -16.02 -54.84
C HIS A 202 -25.38 -15.90 -56.36
N THR A 203 -24.98 -16.99 -57.02
CA THR A 203 -25.56 -17.36 -58.32
C THR A 203 -25.49 -18.87 -58.54
N ASP A 204 -26.69 -19.43 -58.59
CA ASP A 204 -27.09 -20.69 -59.15
C ASP A 204 -26.76 -20.78 -60.66
N LYS A 205 -26.29 -21.94 -61.13
CA LYS A 205 -26.70 -22.58 -62.40
C LYS A 205 -26.00 -23.92 -62.58
N GLY A 206 -26.81 -24.98 -62.61
CA GLY A 206 -26.45 -26.28 -63.16
C GLY A 206 -26.37 -26.28 -64.69
N GLY A 207 -25.77 -27.35 -65.22
CA GLY A 207 -25.58 -27.64 -66.64
C GLY A 207 -24.23 -28.29 -66.89
#